data_AF-A0A7J4ES85-F1
#
_entry.id   AF-A0A7J4ES85-F1
#
_cell.length_a   1.000
_cell.length_b   1.000
_cell.length_c   1.000
_cell.angle_alpha   90.00
_cell.angle_beta   90.00
_cell.angle_gamma   90.00
#
_symmetry.space_group_name_H-M   'P 1'
#
loop_
_entity.id
_entity.type
_entity.pdbx_description
1 polymer ?
#
loop_
_entity_poly.entity_id
_entity_poly.type
_entity_poly.pdbx_seq_one_letter_code
_entity_poly.pdbx_strand_id
1 'polypeptide(L)'
;MWLIISLIMYGISSALGGQGSFKRLFEFTGYGFVPSIISSLITTPVMAYYISSAVVPKLSMADIQSGEFAKDFMRTLMPADVVYFNLIISIAFLIWSFTIWTFGVKNARELEMNKAILTVLIPLIAYIAYTAYAMLNFL
;
A
#
# COMPACT_ATOMS: atom_id res chain seq x y z
N MET A 1 -0.84 -11.04 6.50
CA MET A 1 -1.49 -9.90 5.82
C MET A 1 -2.77 -10.34 5.11
N TRP A 2 -2.70 -11.26 4.14
CA TRP A 2 -3.86 -11.75 3.38
C TRP A 2 -5.01 -12.26 4.26
N LEU A 3 -4.75 -13.21 5.18
CA LEU A 3 -5.77 -13.76 6.09
C LEU A 3 -6.51 -12.68 6.90
N ILE A 4 -5.77 -11.72 7.45
CA ILE A 4 -6.32 -10.62 8.26
C ILE A 4 -7.26 -9.76 7.42
N ILE A 5 -6.84 -9.36 6.21
CA ILE A 5 -7.65 -8.53 5.32
C ILE A 5 -8.92 -9.29 4.89
N SER A 6 -8.82 -10.59 4.58
CA SER A 6 -9.99 -11.40 4.26
C SER A 6 -10.96 -11.49 5.44
N LEU A 7 -10.47 -11.63 6.68
CA LEU A 7 -11.32 -11.65 7.88
C LEU A 7 -12.03 -10.31 8.08
N ILE A 8 -11.31 -9.19 7.92
CA ILE A 8 -11.90 -7.84 8.03
C ILE A 8 -12.97 -7.64 6.95
N MET A 9 -12.67 -7.94 5.69
CA MET A 9 -13.63 -7.84 4.58
C MET A 9 -14.81 -8.79 4.79
N TYR A 10 -14.59 -9.99 5.33
CA TYR A 10 -15.67 -10.93 5.64
C TYR A 10 -16.58 -10.37 6.74
N GLY A 11 -16.02 -9.80 7.81
CA GLY A 11 -16.79 -9.18 8.88
C GLY A 11 -17.63 -8.00 8.40
N ILE A 12 -17.01 -7.06 7.67
CA ILE A 12 -17.71 -5.89 7.11
C ILE A 12 -18.79 -6.32 6.13
N SER A 13 -18.48 -7.22 5.18
CA SER A 13 -19.48 -7.71 4.22
C SER A 13 -20.64 -8.44 4.91
N SER A 14 -20.38 -9.17 6.00
CA SER A 14 -21.43 -9.83 6.80
C SER A 14 -22.39 -8.81 7.41
N ALA A 15 -21.86 -7.72 7.99
CA ALA A 15 -22.68 -6.64 8.53
C ALA A 15 -23.49 -5.90 7.45
N LEU A 16 -23.04 -5.93 6.19
CA LEU A 16 -23.74 -5.35 5.03
C LEU A 16 -24.72 -6.33 4.34
N GLY A 17 -24.87 -7.54 4.87
CA GLY A 17 -25.82 -8.56 4.38
C GLY A 17 -25.24 -9.58 3.40
N GLY A 18 -23.92 -9.78 3.37
CA GLY A 18 -23.28 -10.74 2.47
C GLY A 18 -23.48 -12.19 2.90
N GLN A 19 -23.78 -13.08 1.95
CA GLN A 19 -24.18 -14.47 2.22
C GLN A 19 -23.18 -15.54 1.74
N GLY A 20 -22.25 -15.22 0.84
CA GLY A 20 -21.34 -16.23 0.28
C GLY A 20 -20.19 -16.72 1.19
N SER A 21 -19.36 -17.65 0.72
CA SER A 21 -18.38 -18.31 1.59
C SER A 21 -17.12 -17.48 1.89
N PHE A 22 -16.57 -17.62 3.10
CA PHE A 22 -15.25 -17.05 3.45
C PHE A 22 -14.14 -17.57 2.54
N LYS A 23 -14.16 -18.87 2.21
CA LYS A 23 -13.16 -19.49 1.32
C LYS A 23 -13.07 -18.76 -0.01
N ARG A 24 -14.22 -18.48 -0.64
CA ARG A 24 -14.24 -17.80 -1.94
C ARG A 24 -13.73 -16.36 -1.83
N LEU A 25 -14.12 -15.66 -0.76
CA LEU A 25 -13.62 -14.31 -0.49
C LEU A 25 -12.10 -14.33 -0.30
N PHE A 26 -11.58 -15.29 0.48
CA PHE A 26 -10.15 -15.45 0.73
C PHE A 26 -9.38 -15.59 -0.58
N GLU A 27 -9.78 -16.50 -1.48
CA GLU A 27 -9.16 -16.65 -2.81
C GLU A 27 -9.07 -15.32 -3.58
N PHE A 28 -10.18 -14.57 -3.67
CA PHE A 28 -10.21 -13.29 -4.38
C PHE A 28 -9.40 -12.20 -3.68
N THR A 29 -9.37 -12.17 -2.35
CA THR A 29 -8.48 -11.26 -1.62
C THR A 29 -7.03 -11.50 -2.01
N GLY A 30 -6.64 -12.76 -2.23
CA GLY A 30 -5.31 -13.15 -2.70
C GLY A 30 -4.97 -12.58 -4.06
N TYR A 31 -5.90 -12.69 -5.01
CA TYR A 31 -5.70 -12.14 -6.35
C TYR A 31 -5.55 -10.61 -6.34
N GLY A 32 -6.17 -9.90 -5.40
CA GLY A 32 -5.97 -8.47 -5.28
C GLY A 32 -4.59 -8.05 -4.77
N PHE A 33 -3.73 -8.98 -4.33
CA PHE A 33 -2.30 -8.69 -4.07
C PHE A 33 -1.40 -8.89 -5.30
N VAL A 34 -1.91 -9.51 -6.38
CA VAL A 34 -1.13 -9.71 -7.62
C VAL A 34 -0.62 -8.37 -8.19
N PRO A 35 -1.40 -7.28 -8.24
CA PRO A 35 -0.89 -5.99 -8.67
C PRO A 35 0.28 -5.51 -7.80
N SER A 36 0.25 -5.70 -6.48
CA SER A 36 1.36 -5.31 -5.59
C SER A 36 2.64 -6.10 -5.88
N ILE A 37 2.52 -7.39 -6.22
CA ILE A 37 3.68 -8.20 -6.62
C ILE A 37 4.29 -7.62 -7.90
N ILE A 38 3.47 -7.33 -8.92
CA ILE A 38 3.93 -6.74 -10.18
C ILE A 38 4.57 -5.36 -9.94
N SER A 39 3.94 -4.52 -9.11
CA SER A 39 4.48 -3.22 -8.71
C SER A 39 5.87 -3.37 -8.08
N SER A 40 6.07 -4.33 -7.18
CA SER A 40 7.36 -4.56 -6.53
C SER A 40 8.47 -4.97 -7.50
N LEU A 41 8.13 -5.72 -8.56
CA LEU A 41 9.07 -6.10 -9.61
C LEU A 41 9.50 -4.90 -10.46
N ILE A 42 8.70 -3.83 -10.50
CA ILE A 42 9.02 -2.59 -11.22
C ILE A 42 9.80 -1.63 -10.31
N THR A 43 9.33 -1.42 -9.08
CA THR A 43 9.90 -0.41 -8.19
C THR A 43 11.23 -0.83 -7.57
N THR A 44 11.42 -2.12 -7.27
CA THR A 44 12.63 -2.62 -6.61
C THR A 44 13.89 -2.39 -7.47
N PRO A 45 13.94 -2.75 -8.77
CA PRO A 45 15.12 -2.49 -9.59
C PRO A 45 15.43 -1.00 -9.75
N VAL A 46 14.39 -0.15 -9.88
CA VAL A 46 14.56 1.31 -9.93
C VAL A 46 15.19 1.78 -8.64
N MET A 47 14.65 1.40 -7.49
CA MET A 47 15.20 1.79 -6.19
C MET A 47 16.64 1.30 -6.01
N ALA A 48 16.93 0.07 -6.41
CA ALA A 48 18.29 -0.49 -6.35
C ALA A 48 19.28 0.32 -7.20
N TYR A 49 18.89 0.74 -8.40
CA TYR A 49 19.71 1.59 -9.27
C TYR A 49 20.03 2.93 -8.60
N TYR A 50 19.04 3.63 -8.05
CA TYR A 50 19.24 4.92 -7.39
C TYR A 50 20.07 4.80 -6.12
N ILE A 51 19.83 3.79 -5.28
CA ILE A 51 20.65 3.55 -4.08
C ILE A 51 22.10 3.25 -4.46
N SER A 52 22.32 2.42 -5.48
CA SER A 52 23.69 2.08 -5.92
C SER A 52 24.45 3.25 -6.55
N SER A 53 23.72 4.25 -7.06
CA SER A 53 24.26 5.46 -7.69
C SER A 53 24.33 6.66 -6.73
N ALA A 54 23.83 6.51 -5.50
CA ALA A 54 23.77 7.58 -4.52
C ALA A 54 25.17 7.96 -4.02
N VAL A 55 25.53 9.25 -4.15
CA VAL A 55 26.77 9.77 -3.58
C VAL A 55 26.53 10.10 -2.11
N VAL A 56 27.08 9.28 -1.21
CA VAL A 56 26.95 9.49 0.24
C VAL A 56 27.63 10.81 0.62
N PRO A 57 26.91 11.78 1.22
CA PRO A 57 27.52 13.02 1.71
C PRO A 57 28.61 12.73 2.75
N LYS A 58 29.71 13.49 2.72
CA LYS A 58 30.75 13.38 3.74
C LYS A 58 30.23 13.95 5.06
N LEU A 59 30.19 13.11 6.09
CA LEU A 59 29.75 13.46 7.44
C LEU A 59 30.77 14.35 8.17
N SER A 60 30.33 15.51 8.67
CA SER A 60 31.08 16.26 9.69
C SER A 60 30.52 16.01 11.08
N MET A 61 31.33 16.27 12.13
CA MET A 61 30.87 16.16 13.51
C MET A 61 29.76 17.17 13.86
N ALA A 62 29.63 18.27 13.11
CA ALA A 62 28.54 19.22 13.27
C ALA A 62 27.19 18.66 12.79
N ASP A 63 27.19 17.86 11.72
CA ASP A 63 25.98 17.28 11.11
C ASP A 63 25.37 16.17 11.97
N ILE A 64 26.22 15.47 12.75
CA ILE A 64 25.81 14.43 13.68
C ILE A 64 25.06 15.02 14.89
N GLN A 65 25.44 16.23 15.33
CA GLN A 65 24.86 16.87 16.51
C GLN A 65 23.56 17.63 16.21
N SER A 66 23.36 18.08 14.97
CA SER A 66 22.18 18.85 14.57
C SER A 66 20.94 18.00 14.24
N GLY A 67 21.13 16.71 13.98
CA GLY A 67 20.06 15.82 13.49
C GLY A 67 19.65 16.06 12.04
N GLU A 68 20.26 17.05 11.35
CA GLU A 68 19.97 17.35 9.94
C GLU A 68 20.57 16.32 8.99
N PHE A 69 21.62 15.61 9.40
CA PHE A 69 22.21 14.52 8.63
C PHE A 69 21.17 13.48 8.18
N ALA A 70 20.24 13.10 9.07
CA ALA A 70 19.22 12.12 8.74
C ALA A 70 18.32 12.60 7.59
N LYS A 71 17.99 13.90 7.55
CA LYS A 71 17.13 14.48 6.50
C LYS A 71 17.86 14.58 5.17
N ASP A 72 19.12 15.00 5.18
CA ASP A 72 19.90 15.12 3.95
C ASP A 72 20.30 13.76 3.38
N PHE A 73 20.67 12.81 4.24
CA PHE A 73 20.91 11.43 3.83
C PHE A 73 19.66 10.80 3.20
N MET A 74 18.48 11.01 3.79
CA MET A 74 17.21 10.55 3.20
C MET A 74 16.92 11.17 1.83
N ARG A 75 17.24 12.45 1.63
CA ARG A 75 17.08 13.12 0.33
C ARG A 75 18.01 12.55 -0.74
N THR A 76 19.23 12.14 -0.36
CA THR A 76 20.16 11.47 -1.28
C THR A 76 19.64 10.09 -1.69
N LEU A 77 19.08 9.33 -0.75
CA LEU A 77 18.55 7.99 -1.01
C LEU A 77 17.21 7.99 -1.75
N MET A 78 16.39 9.01 -1.53
CA MET A 78 15.05 9.16 -2.10
C MET A 78 14.90 10.53 -2.74
N PRO A 79 15.53 10.76 -3.90
CA PRO A 79 15.35 12.00 -4.64
C PRO A 79 13.90 12.14 -5.11
N ALA A 80 13.47 13.39 -5.35
CA ALA A 80 12.05 13.70 -5.56
C ALA A 80 11.45 12.96 -6.77
N ASP A 81 12.22 12.76 -7.84
CA ASP A 81 11.85 11.99 -9.02
C ASP A 81 11.49 10.53 -8.68
N VAL A 82 12.29 9.88 -7.84
CA VAL A 82 12.03 8.51 -7.35
C VAL A 82 10.79 8.46 -6.49
N VAL A 83 10.60 9.48 -5.64
CA VAL A 83 9.39 9.59 -4.79
C VAL A 83 8.14 9.72 -5.66
N TYR A 84 8.13 10.63 -6.64
CA TYR A 84 7.00 10.81 -7.55
C TYR A 84 6.74 9.57 -8.40
N PHE A 85 7.79 8.93 -8.92
CA PHE A 85 7.68 7.68 -9.65
C PHE A 85 7.02 6.59 -8.82
N ASN A 86 7.51 6.36 -7.59
CA ASN A 86 6.92 5.38 -6.68
C ASN A 86 5.48 5.71 -6.32
N LEU A 87 5.14 7.00 -6.14
CA LEU A 87 3.78 7.43 -5.83
C LEU A 87 2.82 7.12 -6.98
N ILE A 88 3.18 7.46 -8.22
CA ILE A 88 2.35 7.21 -9.41
C ILE A 88 2.12 5.70 -9.58
N ILE A 89 3.19 4.91 -9.51
CA ILE A 89 3.09 3.44 -9.60
C ILE A 89 2.20 2.91 -8.46
N SER A 90 2.43 3.33 -7.23
CA SER A 90 1.65 2.88 -6.07
C SER A 90 0.15 3.17 -6.25
N ILE A 91 -0.22 4.37 -6.69
CA ILE A 91 -1.63 4.74 -6.93
C ILE A 91 -2.25 3.88 -8.04
N ALA A 92 -1.56 3.71 -9.17
CA ALA A 92 -2.08 2.92 -10.28
C ALA A 92 -2.35 1.45 -9.88
N PHE A 93 -1.40 0.83 -9.19
CA PHE A 93 -1.52 -0.55 -8.74
C PHE A 93 -2.48 -0.71 -7.55
N LEU A 94 -2.66 0.32 -6.72
CA LEU A 94 -3.69 0.36 -5.69
C LEU A 94 -5.10 0.37 -6.30
N ILE A 95 -5.34 1.20 -7.33
CA ILE A 95 -6.61 1.24 -8.06
C ILE A 95 -6.91 -0.13 -8.69
N TRP A 96 -5.89 -0.78 -9.26
CA TRP A 96 -6.02 -2.13 -9.80
C TRP A 96 -6.41 -3.15 -8.71
N SER A 97 -5.69 -3.15 -7.59
CA SER A 97 -5.97 -4.02 -6.44
C SER A 97 -7.38 -3.80 -5.89
N PHE A 98 -7.76 -2.53 -5.73
CA PHE A 98 -9.09 -2.10 -5.31
C PHE A 98 -10.19 -2.64 -6.22
N THR A 99 -9.96 -2.60 -7.53
CA THR A 99 -10.91 -3.13 -8.52
C THR A 99 -11.08 -4.65 -8.36
N ILE A 100 -9.98 -5.39 -8.26
CA ILE A 100 -10.01 -6.85 -8.05
C ILE A 100 -10.74 -7.19 -6.75
N TRP A 101 -10.40 -6.54 -5.64
CA TRP A 101 -11.05 -6.77 -4.36
C TRP A 101 -12.54 -6.44 -4.39
N THR A 102 -12.93 -5.35 -5.06
CA THR A 102 -14.34 -4.95 -5.17
C THR A 102 -15.16 -6.00 -5.90
N PHE A 103 -14.71 -6.44 -7.08
CA PHE A 103 -15.40 -7.52 -7.80
C PHE A 103 -15.30 -8.85 -7.06
N GLY A 104 -14.18 -9.10 -6.37
CA GLY A 104 -13.99 -10.26 -5.52
C GLY A 104 -15.03 -10.35 -4.40
N VAL A 105 -15.19 -9.28 -3.62
CA VAL A 105 -16.20 -9.18 -2.56
C VAL A 105 -17.61 -9.29 -3.15
N LYS A 106 -17.91 -8.53 -4.21
CA LYS A 106 -19.23 -8.55 -4.86
C LYS A 106 -19.66 -9.98 -5.20
N ASN A 107 -18.80 -10.72 -5.90
CA ASN A 107 -19.13 -12.07 -6.37
C ASN A 107 -18.99 -13.14 -5.28
N ALA A 108 -18.05 -12.99 -4.33
CA ALA A 108 -17.84 -13.98 -3.29
C ALA A 108 -18.81 -13.88 -2.12
N ARG A 109 -19.38 -12.69 -1.89
CA ARG A 109 -20.29 -12.40 -0.79
C ARG A 109 -21.70 -12.06 -1.26
N GLU A 110 -21.95 -12.08 -2.57
CA GLU A 110 -23.25 -11.84 -3.19
C GLU A 110 -23.82 -10.46 -2.81
N LEU A 111 -22.94 -9.46 -2.80
CA LEU A 111 -23.30 -8.10 -2.46
C LEU A 111 -23.55 -7.25 -3.71
N GLU A 112 -24.40 -6.24 -3.57
CA GLU A 112 -24.48 -5.15 -4.52
C GLU A 112 -23.15 -4.39 -4.60
N MET A 113 -22.91 -3.74 -5.75
CA MET A 113 -21.64 -3.07 -6.04
C MET A 113 -21.27 -1.99 -5.01
N ASN A 114 -22.25 -1.17 -4.60
CA ASN A 114 -22.09 -0.14 -3.57
C ASN A 114 -21.56 -0.70 -2.23
N LYS A 115 -22.13 -1.82 -1.76
CA LYS A 115 -21.74 -2.49 -0.51
C LYS A 115 -20.39 -3.19 -0.63
N ALA A 116 -20.10 -3.75 -1.80
CA ALA A 116 -18.79 -4.33 -2.09
C ALA A 116 -17.68 -3.26 -2.08
N ILE A 117 -17.93 -2.12 -2.73
CA ILE A 117 -17.03 -0.94 -2.70
C ILE A 117 -16.80 -0.50 -1.25
N LEU A 118 -17.85 -0.36 -0.45
CA LEU A 118 -17.73 0.06 0.95
C LEU A 118 -16.91 -0.93 1.78
N THR A 119 -17.12 -2.24 1.56
CA THR A 119 -16.36 -3.31 2.24
C THR A 119 -14.86 -3.21 2.00
N VAL A 120 -14.45 -2.80 0.80
CA VAL A 120 -13.03 -2.66 0.43
C VAL A 120 -12.49 -1.30 0.84
N LEU A 121 -13.26 -0.22 0.68
CA LEU A 121 -12.82 1.14 1.00
C LEU A 121 -12.53 1.35 2.48
N ILE A 122 -13.35 0.80 3.39
CA ILE A 122 -13.18 1.00 4.83
C ILE A 122 -11.76 0.58 5.32
N PRO A 123 -11.30 -0.66 5.11
CA PRO A 123 -9.96 -1.05 5.54
C PRO A 123 -8.86 -0.31 4.77
N LEU A 124 -9.10 0.04 3.49
CA LEU A 124 -8.13 0.78 2.68
C LEU A 124 -7.90 2.20 3.22
N ILE A 125 -8.97 2.92 3.52
CA ILE A 125 -8.91 4.28 4.09
C ILE A 125 -8.29 4.24 5.47
N ALA A 126 -8.64 3.25 6.32
CA ALA A 126 -8.02 3.09 7.63
C ALA A 126 -6.50 2.88 7.52
N TYR A 127 -6.04 2.07 6.56
CA TYR A 127 -4.62 1.86 6.31
C TYR A 127 -3.92 3.14 5.82
N ILE A 128 -4.52 3.87 4.88
CA ILE A 128 -3.99 5.14 4.37
C ILE A 128 -3.89 6.17 5.49
N ALA A 129 -4.94 6.31 6.31
CA ALA A 129 -4.96 7.24 7.44
C ALA A 129 -3.89 6.91 8.49
N TYR A 130 -3.74 5.63 8.84
CA TYR A 130 -2.67 5.17 9.74
C TYR A 130 -1.28 5.49 9.19
N THR A 131 -1.07 5.23 7.89
CA THR A 131 0.22 5.50 7.24
C THR A 131 0.53 6.99 7.22
N ALA A 132 -0.45 7.84 6.89
CA ALA A 132 -0.29 9.29 6.91
C ALA A 132 0.01 9.82 8.32
N TYR A 133 -0.70 9.34 9.35
CA TYR A 133 -0.44 9.69 10.75
C TYR A 133 0.98 9.29 11.18
N ALA A 134 1.42 8.09 10.84
CA ALA A 134 2.76 7.61 11.14
C ALA A 134 3.84 8.46 10.45
N MET A 135 3.62 8.85 9.19
CA MET A 135 4.54 9.73 8.46
C MET A 135 4.64 11.13 9.08
N LEU A 136 3.50 11.72 9.47
CA LEU A 136 3.48 13.05 10.09
C LEU A 136 4.19 13.09 11.45
N ASN A 137 4.11 12.02 12.23
CA ASN A 137 4.81 11.92 13.52
C ASN A 137 6.30 11.58 13.38
N PHE A 138 6.73 11.08 12.22
CA PHE A 138 8.11 10.70 11.96
C PHE A 138 8.96 11.87 11.41
N LEU A 139 8.31 12.88 10.79
CA LEU A 139 8.95 14.07 10.21
C LEU A 139 9.20 15.19 11.23
#